data_AF-A0A939WDZ3-F1
#
_entry.id   AF-A0A939WDZ3-F1
#
_cell.length_a   1.000
_cell.length_b   1.000
_cell.length_c   1.000
_cell.angle_alpha   90.00
_cell.angle_beta   90.00
_cell.angle_gamma   90.00
#
_symmetry.space_group_name_H-M   'P 1'
#
loop_
_entity.id
_entity.type
_entity.pdbx_description
1 polymer ?
#
loop_
_entity_poly.entity_id
_entity_poly.type
_entity_poly.pdbx_seq_one_letter_code
_entity_poly.pdbx_strand_id
1 'polypeptide(L)'
;MKNYLIYKNKTTFIGCIFFQTLEILVSVCVALLLNWMIDEISLTLESPDSDFGTVSLLKDFIVCAGYAVVHGILLFISGKLKAKCVKKACLNLRTDVISGLFCETPFNFNKKNSSEYISLMNQNMNLVEENYFKNKLCIYESIVSIVFAVILLVVMNPVVAAVSLVLMSIPSLLPRLFSKKLASLQSDVAVRGGKYNGILNDIFRGFCAIKDYGIENKMKMRHEEQAVALESSKEKFSSKMATVYAVSGMAGIAVQFLVIAFAGILAVRGYLTIGSIIAVTQLTGQVISPAFQLSAKVAQLKSVKDILTEMNGIIENAKLSDCQPDKMKPALTFDKNIELCNVDYSFNENKKGLDSVSLRLDKGKHYVVTGKSGCGKSTLLKIISGYYTPSEGSIFVDGDCCKHIQCATVSQNVVLFSGTIRDNITLFNDFSDEEVMAAVEKAGLKDFVDALPNGLETQVEENGSSFLVVSGNEFLSPVR
;
A
#
# COMPACT_ATOMS: atom_id res chain seq x y z
N MET A 1 2.32 5.01 15.57
CA MET A 1 1.50 4.29 14.57
C MET A 1 0.26 3.69 15.25
N LYS A 2 -0.95 4.24 15.04
CA LYS A 2 -2.17 3.48 15.37
C LYS A 2 -2.17 2.26 14.44
N ASN A 3 -2.02 1.05 14.99
CA ASN A 3 -2.03 -0.17 14.18
C ASN A 3 -3.36 -0.22 13.41
N TYR A 4 -3.38 0.07 12.11
CA TYR A 4 -4.60 -0.02 11.27
C TYR A 4 -5.25 -1.41 11.34
N LEU A 5 -4.41 -2.44 11.55
CA LEU A 5 -4.82 -3.79 11.88
C LEU A 5 -5.67 -3.87 13.17
N ILE A 6 -5.36 -3.08 14.19
CA ILE A 6 -5.97 -3.17 15.54
C ILE A 6 -7.03 -2.08 15.76
N TYR A 7 -6.75 -0.82 15.45
CA TYR A 7 -7.52 0.31 15.96
C TYR A 7 -8.89 0.50 15.28
N LYS A 8 -8.98 0.29 13.96
CA LYS A 8 -10.24 0.39 13.20
C LYS A 8 -10.89 -0.98 12.89
N ASN A 9 -10.28 -2.08 13.34
CA ASN A 9 -10.71 -3.42 12.95
C ASN A 9 -10.66 -4.47 14.08
N LYS A 10 -10.83 -4.06 15.34
CA LYS A 10 -10.66 -4.93 16.52
C LYS A 10 -11.34 -6.29 16.41
N THR A 11 -12.64 -6.34 16.07
CA THR A 11 -13.41 -7.59 16.03
C THR A 11 -12.89 -8.56 14.96
N THR A 12 -12.71 -8.09 13.73
CA THR A 12 -12.20 -8.92 12.63
C THR A 12 -10.74 -9.33 12.85
N PHE A 13 -9.93 -8.47 13.49
CA PHE A 13 -8.55 -8.78 13.83
C PHE A 13 -8.45 -9.81 14.95
N ILE A 14 -9.22 -9.67 16.03
CA ILE A 14 -9.28 -10.66 17.12
C ILE A 14 -9.73 -12.01 16.59
N GLY A 15 -10.79 -12.04 15.77
CA GLY A 15 -11.25 -13.28 15.12
C GLY A 15 -10.20 -13.90 14.21
N CYS A 16 -9.51 -13.09 13.41
CA CYS A 16 -8.40 -13.55 12.57
C CYS A 16 -7.29 -14.20 13.40
N ILE A 17 -6.82 -13.53 14.46
CA ILE A 17 -5.76 -14.03 15.32
C ILE A 17 -6.20 -15.31 16.05
N PHE A 18 -7.44 -15.37 16.53
CA PHE A 18 -7.98 -16.54 17.21
C PHE A 18 -8.00 -17.77 16.30
N PHE A 19 -8.62 -17.68 15.13
CA PHE A 19 -8.69 -18.80 14.17
C PHE A 19 -7.32 -19.17 13.61
N GLN A 20 -6.43 -18.20 13.41
CA GLN A 20 -5.06 -18.47 12.98
C GLN A 20 -4.26 -19.19 14.08
N THR A 21 -4.40 -18.81 15.35
CA THR A 21 -3.78 -19.53 16.47
C THR A 21 -4.30 -20.95 16.57
N LEU A 22 -5.61 -21.15 16.43
CA LEU A 22 -6.26 -22.46 16.48
C LEU A 22 -5.80 -23.35 15.31
N GLU A 23 -5.70 -22.79 14.12
CA GLU A 23 -5.19 -23.48 12.93
C GLU A 23 -3.73 -23.91 13.12
N ILE A 24 -2.86 -23.02 13.61
CA ILE A 24 -1.46 -23.36 13.90
C ILE A 24 -1.38 -24.46 14.97
N LEU A 25 -2.18 -24.37 16.04
CA LEU A 25 -2.21 -25.38 17.09
C LEU A 25 -2.54 -26.77 16.50
N VAL A 26 -3.56 -26.84 15.64
CA VAL A 26 -3.94 -28.07 14.94
C VAL A 26 -2.84 -28.51 13.97
N SER A 27 -2.22 -27.60 13.22
CA SER A 27 -1.13 -27.94 12.30
C SER A 27 0.09 -28.58 13.02
N VAL A 28 0.47 -28.05 14.20
CA VAL A 28 1.60 -28.58 14.98
C VAL A 28 1.24 -29.90 15.67
N CYS A 29 -0.01 -30.04 16.16
CA CYS A 29 -0.48 -31.26 16.81
C CYS A 29 -0.59 -32.48 15.87
N VAL A 30 -0.53 -32.30 14.54
CA VAL A 30 -0.37 -33.42 13.57
C VAL A 30 0.81 -34.32 13.96
N ALA A 31 1.89 -33.76 14.50
CA ALA A 31 3.06 -34.54 14.92
C ALA A 31 2.73 -35.54 16.05
N LEU A 32 1.86 -35.16 17.00
CA LEU A 32 1.43 -36.05 18.08
C LEU A 32 0.49 -37.14 17.59
N LEU A 33 -0.35 -36.82 16.62
CA LEU A 33 -1.25 -37.78 15.99
C LEU A 33 -0.45 -38.83 15.20
N LEU A 34 0.58 -38.40 14.46
CA LEU A 34 1.53 -39.33 13.83
C LEU A 34 2.32 -40.16 14.85
N ASN A 35 2.71 -39.57 15.99
CA ASN A 35 3.35 -40.31 17.09
C ASN A 35 2.48 -41.48 17.54
N TRP A 36 1.23 -41.17 17.90
CA TRP A 36 0.28 -42.14 18.42
C TRP A 36 -0.03 -43.26 17.42
N MET A 37 -0.29 -42.92 16.15
CA MET A 37 -0.52 -43.91 15.10
C MET A 37 0.64 -44.89 14.94
N ILE A 38 1.87 -44.39 14.96
CA ILE A 38 3.05 -45.23 14.70
C ILE A 38 3.33 -46.14 15.89
N ASP A 39 3.14 -45.64 17.11
CA ASP A 39 3.28 -46.46 18.31
C ASP A 39 2.22 -47.57 18.34
N GLU A 40 0.99 -47.29 17.92
CA GLU A 40 -0.09 -48.29 17.82
C GLU A 40 0.18 -49.35 16.74
N ILE A 41 0.70 -48.94 15.59
CA ILE A 41 1.18 -49.86 14.54
C ILE A 41 2.31 -50.75 15.08
N SER A 42 3.28 -50.17 15.80
CA SER A 42 4.41 -50.90 16.35
C SER A 42 3.97 -51.97 17.35
N LEU A 43 3.02 -51.65 18.23
CA LEU A 43 2.47 -52.59 19.20
C LEU A 43 1.67 -53.72 18.53
N THR A 44 0.93 -53.39 17.47
CA THR A 44 0.16 -54.38 16.70
C THR A 44 1.06 -55.35 15.93
N LEU A 45 2.21 -54.89 15.43
CA LEU A 45 3.20 -55.75 14.76
C LEU A 45 3.86 -56.75 15.72
N GLU A 46 4.01 -56.40 17.00
CA GLU A 46 4.54 -57.30 18.04
C GLU A 46 3.52 -58.36 18.49
N SER A 47 2.22 -58.19 18.20
CA SER A 47 1.14 -59.10 18.62
C SER A 47 0.09 -59.35 17.49
N PRO A 48 0.45 -60.09 16.43
CA PRO A 48 -0.33 -60.18 15.19
C PRO A 48 -1.65 -60.98 15.26
N ASP A 49 -1.90 -61.73 16.32
CA ASP A 49 -3.02 -62.71 16.38
C ASP A 49 -4.38 -62.14 16.81
N SER A 50 -4.55 -60.81 16.85
CA SER A 50 -5.83 -60.20 17.26
C SER A 50 -6.53 -59.46 16.11
N ASP A 51 -7.72 -59.92 15.73
CA ASP A 51 -8.69 -59.13 14.94
C ASP A 51 -8.91 -57.73 15.56
N PHE A 52 -8.67 -57.61 16.87
CA PHE A 52 -8.69 -56.37 17.64
C PHE A 52 -7.70 -55.30 17.12
N GLY A 53 -6.50 -55.69 16.66
CA GLY A 53 -5.51 -54.76 16.14
C GLY A 53 -5.94 -54.09 14.84
N THR A 54 -6.57 -54.83 13.93
CA THR A 54 -7.07 -54.25 12.66
C THR A 54 -8.22 -53.28 12.87
N VAL A 55 -9.11 -53.56 13.83
CA VAL A 55 -10.22 -52.66 14.21
C VAL A 55 -9.70 -51.40 14.91
N SER A 56 -8.64 -51.49 15.71
CA SER A 56 -8.01 -50.32 16.36
C SER A 56 -7.38 -49.38 15.32
N LEU A 57 -6.60 -49.92 14.39
CA LEU A 57 -6.01 -49.15 13.29
C LEU A 57 -7.06 -48.47 12.39
N LEU A 58 -8.20 -49.13 12.16
CA LEU A 58 -9.32 -48.51 11.42
C LEU A 58 -9.91 -47.30 12.17
N LYS A 59 -10.02 -47.38 13.51
CA LYS A 59 -10.49 -46.25 14.33
C LYS A 59 -9.50 -45.09 14.27
N ASP A 60 -8.20 -45.35 14.37
CA ASP A 60 -7.17 -44.32 14.28
C ASP A 60 -7.22 -43.62 12.92
N PHE A 61 -7.38 -44.40 11.85
CA PHE A 61 -7.53 -43.85 10.51
C PHE A 61 -8.74 -42.91 10.39
N ILE A 62 -9.88 -43.26 10.99
CA ILE A 62 -11.07 -42.41 11.03
C ILE A 62 -10.80 -41.13 11.84
N VAL A 63 -10.11 -41.22 12.97
CA VAL A 63 -9.71 -40.04 13.77
C VAL A 63 -8.80 -39.13 12.95
N CYS A 64 -7.84 -39.69 12.22
CA CYS A 64 -6.92 -38.94 11.36
C CYS A 64 -7.62 -38.26 10.20
N ALA A 65 -8.57 -38.97 9.56
CA ALA A 65 -9.40 -38.40 8.50
C ALA A 65 -10.25 -37.24 9.03
N GLY A 66 -10.88 -37.42 10.20
CA GLY A 66 -11.63 -36.35 10.88
C GLY A 66 -10.75 -35.15 11.22
N TYR A 67 -9.54 -35.40 11.73
CA TYR A 67 -8.55 -34.37 12.03
C TYR A 67 -8.13 -33.57 10.79
N ALA A 68 -7.88 -34.25 9.67
CA ALA A 68 -7.53 -33.62 8.40
C ALA A 68 -8.65 -32.71 7.88
N VAL A 69 -9.92 -33.14 8.02
CA VAL A 69 -11.09 -32.32 7.65
C VAL A 69 -11.16 -31.07 8.54
N VAL A 70 -11.01 -31.22 9.86
CA VAL A 70 -11.01 -30.08 10.80
C VAL A 70 -9.87 -29.10 10.49
N HIS A 71 -8.66 -29.61 10.27
CA HIS A 71 -7.51 -28.80 9.88
C HIS A 71 -7.76 -28.05 8.57
N GLY A 72 -8.31 -28.71 7.55
CA GLY A 72 -8.67 -28.09 6.28
C GLY A 72 -9.73 -26.99 6.41
N ILE A 73 -10.76 -27.21 7.23
CA ILE A 73 -11.79 -26.19 7.53
C ILE A 73 -11.16 -24.98 8.24
N LEU A 74 -10.30 -25.21 9.24
CA LEU A 74 -9.62 -24.14 9.96
C LEU A 74 -8.67 -23.35 9.05
N LEU A 75 -7.91 -24.02 8.18
CA LEU A 75 -7.06 -23.40 7.17
C LEU A 75 -7.88 -22.50 6.23
N PHE A 76 -9.03 -22.98 5.77
CA PHE A 76 -9.94 -22.21 4.91
C PHE A 76 -10.50 -20.97 5.62
N ILE A 77 -11.02 -21.13 6.84
CA ILE A 77 -11.60 -20.04 7.64
C ILE A 77 -10.53 -19.00 7.98
N SER A 78 -9.36 -19.44 8.45
CA SER A 78 -8.20 -18.60 8.77
C SER A 78 -7.76 -17.78 7.55
N GLY A 79 -7.64 -18.41 6.38
CA GLY A 79 -7.31 -17.75 5.12
C GLY A 79 -8.32 -16.66 4.71
N LYS A 80 -9.63 -16.95 4.80
CA LYS A 80 -10.69 -15.97 4.50
C LYS A 80 -10.70 -14.80 5.48
N LEU A 81 -10.50 -15.04 6.77
CA LEU A 81 -10.43 -14.00 7.79
C LEU A 81 -9.19 -13.11 7.61
N LYS A 82 -8.04 -13.70 7.30
CA LYS A 82 -6.79 -12.99 6.96
C LYS A 82 -7.01 -12.04 5.78
N ALA A 83 -7.62 -12.53 4.70
CA ALA A 83 -7.95 -11.69 3.54
C ALA A 83 -8.92 -10.54 3.89
N LYS A 84 -9.96 -10.81 4.70
CA LYS A 84 -10.91 -9.78 5.15
C LYS A 84 -10.24 -8.73 6.05
N CYS A 85 -9.31 -9.16 6.91
CA CYS A 85 -8.54 -8.27 7.79
C CYS A 85 -7.65 -7.31 6.98
N VAL A 86 -6.89 -7.85 6.02
CA VAL A 86 -6.02 -7.07 5.13
C VAL A 86 -6.84 -6.10 4.27
N LYS A 87 -7.93 -6.57 3.63
CA LYS A 87 -8.84 -5.72 2.84
C LYS A 87 -9.28 -4.48 3.63
N LYS A 88 -9.77 -4.67 4.87
CA LYS A 88 -10.27 -3.57 5.69
C LYS A 88 -9.15 -2.64 6.18
N ALA A 89 -7.96 -3.18 6.45
CA ALA A 89 -6.79 -2.36 6.77
C ALA A 89 -6.38 -1.48 5.57
N CYS A 90 -6.31 -2.05 4.37
CA CYS A 90 -5.99 -1.32 3.14
C CYS A 90 -7.06 -0.26 2.82
N LEU A 91 -8.35 -0.60 2.93
CA LEU A 91 -9.45 0.35 2.69
C LEU A 91 -9.38 1.54 3.63
N ASN A 92 -9.24 1.30 4.94
CA ASN A 92 -9.12 2.37 5.91
C ASN A 92 -7.89 3.26 5.67
N LEU A 93 -6.76 2.66 5.28
CA LEU A 93 -5.56 3.43 4.98
C LEU A 93 -5.72 4.25 3.70
N ARG A 94 -6.34 3.70 2.65
CA ARG A 94 -6.62 4.43 1.39
C ARG A 94 -7.52 5.63 1.65
N THR A 95 -8.60 5.43 2.40
CA THR A 95 -9.53 6.51 2.76
C THR A 95 -8.84 7.57 3.61
N ASP A 96 -8.10 7.18 4.66
CA ASP A 96 -7.44 8.15 5.54
C ASP A 96 -6.35 8.96 4.83
N VAL A 97 -5.61 8.35 3.89
CA VAL A 97 -4.62 9.07 3.06
C VAL A 97 -5.30 10.07 2.12
N ILE A 98 -6.35 9.65 1.40
CA ILE A 98 -7.11 10.56 0.51
C ILE A 98 -7.73 11.71 1.29
N SER A 99 -8.39 11.43 2.41
CA SER A 99 -8.94 12.46 3.29
C SER A 99 -7.86 13.40 3.80
N GLY A 100 -6.66 12.86 4.09
CA GLY A 100 -5.52 13.68 4.48
C GLY A 100 -5.03 14.60 3.36
N LEU A 101 -4.97 14.09 2.11
CA LEU A 101 -4.60 14.87 0.93
C LEU A 101 -5.61 15.99 0.64
N PHE A 102 -6.91 15.79 0.85
CA PHE A 102 -7.92 16.85 0.69
C PHE A 102 -7.79 17.99 1.70
N CYS A 103 -7.11 17.75 2.82
CA CYS A 103 -6.81 18.78 3.81
C CYS A 103 -5.48 19.49 3.57
N GLU A 104 -4.67 19.05 2.59
CA GLU A 104 -3.47 19.77 2.20
C GLU A 104 -3.84 21.06 1.43
N THR A 105 -3.01 22.09 1.62
CA THR A 105 -3.17 23.32 0.84
C THR A 105 -2.81 23.09 -0.62
N PRO A 106 -3.46 23.79 -1.58
CA PRO A 106 -3.07 23.72 -2.99
C PRO A 106 -1.58 24.02 -3.22
N PHE A 107 -0.96 24.86 -2.38
CA PHE A 107 0.48 25.12 -2.42
C PHE A 107 1.32 23.88 -2.10
N ASN A 108 1.05 23.22 -0.97
CA ASN A 108 1.80 22.03 -0.58
C ASN A 108 1.56 20.87 -1.53
N PHE A 109 0.33 20.70 -2.02
CA PHE A 109 -0.01 19.68 -3.00
C PHE A 109 0.81 19.84 -4.28
N ASN A 110 0.96 21.08 -4.78
CA ASN A 110 1.73 21.37 -6.00
C ASN A 110 3.25 21.27 -5.83
N LYS A 111 3.79 21.02 -4.63
CA LYS A 111 5.23 20.73 -4.45
C LYS A 111 5.61 19.37 -5.02
N LYS A 112 4.65 18.45 -5.10
CA LYS A 112 4.82 17.11 -5.67
C LYS A 112 4.05 17.00 -6.97
N ASN A 113 4.56 16.16 -7.87
CA ASN A 113 3.87 15.88 -9.13
C ASN A 113 2.69 14.93 -8.90
N SER A 114 1.60 15.09 -9.64
CA SER A 114 0.43 14.19 -9.56
C SER A 114 0.79 12.72 -9.73
N SER A 115 1.81 12.40 -10.55
CA SER A 115 2.32 11.04 -10.71
C SER A 115 2.93 10.44 -9.45
N GLU A 116 3.48 11.27 -8.56
CA GLU A 116 4.03 10.83 -7.27
C GLU A 116 2.91 10.40 -6.33
N TYR A 117 1.81 11.17 -6.26
CA TYR A 117 0.61 10.79 -5.49
C TYR A 117 -0.08 9.56 -6.06
N ILE A 118 -0.16 9.42 -7.39
CA ILE A 118 -0.69 8.21 -8.03
C ILE A 118 0.18 7.00 -7.67
N SER A 119 1.51 7.13 -7.71
CA SER A 119 2.44 6.08 -7.28
C SER A 119 2.26 5.74 -5.79
N LEU A 120 2.05 6.75 -4.94
CA LEU A 120 1.77 6.58 -3.51
C LEU A 120 0.50 5.74 -3.28
N MET A 121 -0.56 6.03 -4.03
CA MET A 121 -1.87 5.37 -3.90
C MET A 121 -1.92 3.97 -4.54
N ASN A 122 -1.10 3.73 -5.57
CA ASN A 122 -1.07 2.45 -6.29
C ASN A 122 0.10 1.57 -5.87
N GLN A 123 1.32 1.92 -6.29
CA GLN A 123 2.52 1.08 -6.11
C GLN A 123 2.91 0.97 -4.64
N ASN A 124 3.02 2.10 -3.95
CA ASN A 124 3.43 2.12 -2.55
C ASN A 124 2.37 1.49 -1.64
N MET A 125 1.08 1.71 -1.92
CA MET A 125 0.01 1.04 -1.17
C MET A 125 0.05 -0.48 -1.32
N ASN A 126 0.34 -1.00 -2.52
CA ASN A 126 0.52 -2.44 -2.73
C ASN A 126 1.75 -2.97 -1.98
N LEU A 127 2.86 -2.22 -1.96
CA LEU A 127 4.03 -2.56 -1.14
C LEU A 127 3.68 -2.60 0.36
N VAL A 128 2.87 -1.67 0.86
CA VAL A 128 2.39 -1.69 2.25
C VAL A 128 1.49 -2.91 2.51
N GLU A 129 0.64 -3.30 1.57
CA GLU A 129 -0.19 -4.50 1.70
C GLU A 129 0.66 -5.76 1.88
N GLU A 130 1.59 -6.01 0.95
CA GLU A 130 2.43 -7.21 0.94
C GLU A 130 3.46 -7.19 2.07
N ASN A 131 4.28 -6.12 2.10
CA ASN A 131 5.46 -6.08 2.94
C ASN A 131 5.16 -5.66 4.39
N TYR A 132 4.03 -4.99 4.64
CA TYR A 132 3.60 -4.61 5.98
C TYR A 132 2.45 -5.46 6.53
N PHE A 133 1.25 -5.40 5.94
CA PHE A 133 0.08 -6.05 6.54
C PHE A 133 0.18 -7.58 6.50
N LYS A 134 0.43 -8.17 5.32
CA LYS A 134 0.55 -9.63 5.17
C LYS A 134 1.74 -10.18 5.95
N ASN A 135 2.91 -9.56 5.81
CA ASN A 135 4.11 -9.98 6.53
C ASN A 135 3.98 -9.90 8.05
N LYS A 136 3.29 -8.91 8.60
CA LYS A 136 3.07 -8.83 10.06
C LYS A 136 2.24 -9.99 10.59
N LEU A 137 1.18 -10.39 9.87
CA LEU A 137 0.38 -11.57 10.20
C LEU A 137 1.16 -12.87 10.02
N CYS A 138 2.01 -12.96 9.00
CA CYS A 138 2.89 -14.10 8.79
C CYS A 138 4.01 -14.21 9.83
N ILE A 139 4.52 -13.10 10.36
CA ILE A 139 5.51 -13.10 11.44
C ILE A 139 4.87 -13.59 12.73
N TYR A 140 3.64 -13.15 13.02
CA TYR A 140 2.84 -13.68 14.11
C TYR A 140 2.68 -15.21 13.99
N GLU A 141 2.26 -15.69 12.82
CA GLU A 141 2.15 -17.12 12.49
C GLU A 141 3.45 -17.88 12.77
N SER A 142 4.57 -17.33 12.32
CA SER A 142 5.89 -17.95 12.48
C SER A 142 6.31 -18.05 13.95
N ILE A 143 6.07 -16.99 14.73
CA ILE A 143 6.42 -16.97 16.16
C ILE A 143 5.55 -17.97 16.92
N VAL A 144 4.24 -17.97 16.68
CA VAL A 144 3.29 -18.87 17.35
C VAL A 144 3.60 -20.34 17.02
N SER A 145 3.87 -20.65 15.75
CA SER A 145 4.26 -22.00 15.32
C SER A 145 5.53 -22.49 16.02
N ILE A 146 6.58 -21.66 16.07
CA ILE A 146 7.83 -22.01 16.74
C ILE A 146 7.60 -22.25 18.23
N VAL A 147 6.85 -21.37 18.91
CA VAL A 147 6.56 -21.49 20.34
C VAL A 147 5.81 -22.79 20.64
N PHE A 148 4.74 -23.10 19.89
CA PHE A 148 4.00 -24.35 20.10
C PHE A 148 4.84 -25.59 19.78
N ALA A 149 5.62 -25.58 18.70
CA ALA A 149 6.50 -26.69 18.36
C ALA A 149 7.57 -26.93 19.44
N VAL A 150 8.15 -25.87 20.00
CA VAL A 150 9.11 -25.95 21.12
C VAL A 150 8.45 -26.53 22.37
N ILE A 151 7.24 -26.06 22.72
CA ILE A 151 6.50 -26.57 23.88
C ILE A 151 6.28 -28.09 23.72
N LEU A 152 5.83 -28.54 22.56
CA LEU A 152 5.58 -29.96 22.31
C LEU A 152 6.87 -30.79 22.34
N LEU A 153 7.98 -30.29 21.80
CA LEU A 153 9.28 -30.95 21.91
C LEU A 153 9.72 -31.13 23.37
N VAL A 154 9.55 -30.09 24.20
CA VAL A 154 9.92 -30.14 25.63
C VAL A 154 9.04 -31.11 26.40
N VAL A 155 7.72 -31.14 26.11
CA VAL A 155 6.78 -32.10 26.72
C VAL A 155 7.13 -33.55 26.35
N MET A 156 7.58 -33.80 25.12
CA MET A 156 8.02 -35.14 24.71
C MET A 156 9.30 -35.58 25.41
N ASN A 157 10.37 -34.79 25.29
CA ASN A 157 11.62 -35.06 25.99
C ASN A 157 12.49 -33.78 26.07
N PRO A 158 12.78 -33.24 27.27
CA PRO A 158 13.55 -32.02 27.42
C PRO A 158 14.97 -32.07 26.84
N VAL A 159 15.61 -33.25 26.84
CA VAL A 159 16.97 -33.43 26.31
C VAL A 159 16.96 -33.38 24.78
N VAL A 160 16.01 -34.07 24.15
CA VAL A 160 15.81 -34.02 22.69
C VAL A 160 15.48 -32.61 22.25
N ALA A 161 14.61 -31.92 22.98
CA ALA A 161 14.25 -30.53 22.69
C ALA A 161 15.48 -29.61 22.70
N ALA A 162 16.31 -29.69 23.75
CA ALA A 162 17.51 -28.86 23.87
C ALA A 162 18.50 -29.11 22.72
N VAL A 163 18.82 -30.37 22.43
CA VAL A 163 19.75 -30.73 21.35
C VAL A 163 19.19 -30.32 19.99
N SER A 164 17.92 -30.61 19.74
CA SER A 164 17.29 -30.29 18.46
C SER A 164 17.19 -28.78 18.25
N LEU A 165 16.92 -27.98 19.28
CA LEU A 165 16.90 -26.51 19.17
C LEU A 165 18.27 -25.93 18.81
N VAL A 166 19.35 -26.46 19.42
CA VAL A 166 20.71 -26.05 19.08
C VAL A 166 21.00 -26.38 17.62
N LEU A 167 20.69 -27.59 17.16
CA LEU A 167 20.91 -28.00 15.78
C LEU A 167 20.06 -27.20 14.79
N MET A 168 18.78 -26.95 15.10
CA MET A 168 17.85 -26.16 14.27
C MET A 168 18.24 -24.67 14.17
N SER A 169 18.99 -24.15 15.14
CA SER A 169 19.48 -22.77 15.10
C SER A 169 20.48 -22.53 13.96
N ILE A 170 21.21 -23.57 13.54
CA ILE A 170 22.25 -23.47 12.50
C ILE A 170 21.65 -23.07 11.13
N PRO A 171 20.72 -23.84 10.53
CA PRO A 171 20.15 -23.51 9.22
C PRO A 171 19.32 -22.23 9.22
N SER A 172 18.72 -21.86 10.37
CA SER A 172 17.91 -20.65 10.51
C SER A 172 18.74 -19.36 10.66
N LEU A 173 19.97 -19.44 11.17
CA LEU A 173 20.90 -18.31 11.26
C LEU A 173 21.71 -18.10 9.97
N LEU A 174 21.84 -19.13 9.14
CA LEU A 174 22.64 -19.14 7.92
C LEU A 174 22.29 -18.00 6.92
N PRO A 175 21.00 -17.65 6.68
CA PRO A 175 20.63 -16.53 5.82
C PRO A 175 21.15 -15.17 6.31
N ARG A 176 21.39 -15.02 7.62
CA ARG A 176 21.88 -13.74 8.18
C ARG A 176 23.27 -13.38 7.66
N LEU A 177 24.11 -14.37 7.37
CA LEU A 177 25.44 -14.16 6.79
C LEU A 177 25.37 -13.52 5.40
N PHE A 178 24.29 -13.79 4.66
CA PHE A 178 24.07 -13.27 3.31
C PHE A 178 23.16 -12.03 3.28
N SER A 179 22.57 -11.64 4.41
CA SER A 179 21.54 -10.59 4.51
C SER A 179 21.98 -9.25 3.92
N LYS A 180 23.20 -8.77 4.25
CA LYS A 180 23.74 -7.51 3.72
C LYS A 180 23.89 -7.53 2.20
N LYS A 181 24.39 -8.65 1.65
CA LYS A 181 24.60 -8.78 0.20
C LYS A 181 23.27 -8.91 -0.54
N LEU A 182 22.33 -9.69 0.00
CA LEU A 182 20.98 -9.80 -0.54
C LEU A 182 20.24 -8.46 -0.53
N ALA A 183 20.33 -7.70 0.57
CA ALA A 183 19.74 -6.36 0.64
C ALA A 183 20.34 -5.40 -0.40
N SER A 184 21.66 -5.44 -0.60
CA SER A 184 22.33 -4.66 -1.65
C SER A 184 21.89 -5.05 -3.06
N LEU A 185 21.76 -6.34 -3.36
CA LEU A 185 21.27 -6.82 -4.66
C LEU A 185 19.80 -6.46 -4.89
N GLN A 186 18.96 -6.56 -3.85
CA GLN A 186 17.56 -6.15 -3.90
C GLN A 186 17.42 -4.63 -4.14
N SER A 187 18.31 -3.83 -3.53
CA SER A 187 18.39 -2.39 -3.79
C SER A 187 18.79 -2.07 -5.23
N ASP A 188 19.76 -2.79 -5.81
CA ASP A 188 20.14 -2.63 -7.22
C ASP A 188 18.97 -2.95 -8.17
N VAL A 189 18.19 -4.01 -7.89
CA VAL A 189 16.96 -4.33 -8.64
C VAL A 189 15.95 -3.18 -8.54
N ALA A 190 15.76 -2.59 -7.36
CA ALA A 190 14.84 -1.47 -7.17
C ALA A 190 15.29 -0.21 -7.95
N VAL A 191 16.58 0.13 -7.89
CA VAL A 191 17.16 1.29 -8.61
C VAL A 191 17.04 1.11 -10.13
N ARG A 192 17.38 -0.08 -10.66
CA ARG A 192 17.25 -0.35 -12.10
C ARG A 192 15.79 -0.43 -12.55
N GLY A 193 14.89 -0.92 -11.70
CA GLY A 193 13.45 -0.90 -11.96
C GLY A 193 12.91 0.53 -12.10
N GLY A 194 13.40 1.45 -11.24
CA GLY A 194 13.09 2.88 -11.36
C GLY A 194 13.57 3.48 -12.69
N LYS A 195 14.81 3.19 -13.11
CA LYS A 195 15.36 3.64 -14.40
C LYS A 195 14.56 3.11 -15.60
N TYR A 196 14.19 1.83 -15.56
CA TYR A 196 13.37 1.21 -16.61
C TYR A 196 11.98 1.86 -16.72
N ASN A 197 11.31 2.09 -15.58
CA ASN A 197 10.03 2.83 -15.55
C ASN A 197 10.17 4.26 -16.07
N GLY A 198 11.32 4.91 -15.82
CA GLY A 198 11.64 6.22 -16.39
C GLY A 198 11.61 6.21 -17.92
N ILE A 199 12.31 5.27 -18.56
CA ILE A 199 12.31 5.15 -20.03
C ILE A 199 10.92 4.85 -20.57
N LEU A 200 10.14 3.97 -19.93
CA LEU A 200 8.77 3.71 -20.37
C LEU A 200 7.92 4.98 -20.33
N ASN A 201 8.07 5.79 -19.28
CA ASN A 201 7.36 7.06 -19.17
C ASN A 201 7.78 8.06 -20.27
N ASP A 202 9.07 8.15 -20.58
CA ASP A 202 9.59 8.97 -21.68
C ASP A 202 9.05 8.52 -23.05
N ILE A 203 8.98 7.20 -23.28
CA ILE A 203 8.45 6.63 -24.53
C ILE A 203 6.96 6.94 -24.68
N PHE A 204 6.15 6.72 -23.63
CA PHE A 204 4.71 6.90 -23.72
C PHE A 204 4.31 8.38 -23.77
N ARG A 205 4.95 9.24 -22.98
CA ARG A 205 4.70 10.69 -23.05
C ARG A 205 5.22 11.31 -24.33
N GLY A 206 6.36 10.82 -24.83
CA GLY A 206 7.01 11.29 -26.04
C GLY A 206 6.57 10.56 -27.31
N PHE A 207 5.51 9.74 -27.28
CA PHE A 207 5.21 8.81 -28.38
C PHE A 207 5.02 9.53 -29.73
N CYS A 208 4.25 10.62 -29.76
CA CYS A 208 4.06 11.43 -30.97
C CYS A 208 5.39 12.03 -31.44
N ALA A 209 6.16 12.65 -30.55
CA ALA A 209 7.48 13.19 -30.91
C ALA A 209 8.43 12.09 -31.44
N ILE A 210 8.42 10.90 -30.84
CA ILE A 210 9.23 9.77 -31.30
C ILE A 210 8.87 9.41 -32.75
N LYS A 211 7.58 9.44 -33.10
CA LYS A 211 7.07 9.21 -34.46
C LYS A 211 7.40 10.36 -35.41
N ASP A 212 7.18 11.60 -35.01
CA ASP A 212 7.42 12.79 -35.82
C ASP A 212 8.90 12.92 -36.21
N TYR A 213 9.80 12.58 -35.29
CA TYR A 213 11.25 12.65 -35.51
C TYR A 213 11.87 11.33 -36.04
N GLY A 214 11.09 10.25 -36.21
CA GLY A 214 11.56 8.96 -36.74
C GLY A 214 12.69 8.31 -35.91
N ILE A 215 12.66 8.46 -34.58
CA ILE A 215 13.73 8.01 -33.67
C ILE A 215 13.44 6.67 -32.98
N GLU A 216 12.52 5.86 -33.50
CA GLU A 216 12.07 4.62 -32.85
C GLU A 216 13.22 3.65 -32.57
N ASN A 217 14.14 3.47 -33.52
CA ASN A 217 15.27 2.56 -33.35
C ASN A 217 16.21 3.02 -32.22
N LYS A 218 16.40 4.33 -32.04
CA LYS A 218 17.21 4.87 -30.93
C LYS A 218 16.52 4.64 -29.59
N MET A 219 15.21 4.83 -29.53
CA MET A 219 14.44 4.57 -28.31
C MET A 219 14.36 3.09 -27.98
N LYS A 220 14.25 2.23 -29.00
CA LYS A 220 14.31 0.76 -28.85
C LYS A 220 15.64 0.31 -28.25
N MET A 221 16.78 0.81 -28.75
CA MET A 221 18.10 0.48 -28.17
C MET A 221 18.21 0.93 -26.70
N ARG A 222 17.74 2.13 -26.37
CA ARG A 222 17.72 2.62 -24.98
C ARG A 222 16.83 1.77 -24.06
N HIS A 223 15.67 1.36 -24.56
CA HIS A 223 14.78 0.43 -23.84
C HIS A 223 15.47 -0.91 -23.60
N GLU A 224 16.08 -1.48 -24.63
CA GLU A 224 16.77 -2.78 -24.55
C GLU A 224 17.95 -2.74 -23.56
N GLU A 225 18.75 -1.69 -23.58
CA GLU A 225 19.86 -1.50 -22.63
C GLU A 225 19.38 -1.51 -21.17
N GLN A 226 18.33 -0.76 -20.85
CA GLN A 226 17.80 -0.74 -19.48
C GLN A 226 17.04 -2.02 -19.11
N ALA A 227 16.36 -2.65 -20.06
CA ALA A 227 15.70 -3.94 -19.86
C ALA A 227 16.73 -5.02 -19.50
N VAL A 228 17.82 -5.12 -20.25
CA VAL A 228 18.93 -6.04 -19.96
C VAL A 228 19.58 -5.73 -18.62
N ALA A 229 19.79 -4.45 -18.30
CA ALA A 229 20.32 -4.05 -17.00
C ALA A 229 19.39 -4.47 -15.85
N LEU A 230 18.08 -4.31 -15.98
CA LEU A 230 17.11 -4.73 -14.97
C LEU A 230 17.09 -6.25 -14.81
N GLU A 231 16.94 -7.00 -15.91
CA GLU A 231 16.85 -8.46 -15.88
C GLU A 231 18.15 -9.10 -15.37
N SER A 232 19.32 -8.59 -15.76
CA SER A 232 20.62 -9.07 -15.22
C SER A 232 20.78 -8.82 -13.72
N SER A 233 20.19 -7.75 -13.17
CA SER A 233 20.19 -7.51 -11.72
C SER A 233 19.23 -8.47 -10.99
N LYS A 234 18.03 -8.70 -11.57
CA LYS A 234 17.09 -9.71 -11.06
C LYS A 234 17.70 -11.11 -11.08
N GLU A 235 18.40 -11.47 -12.15
CA GLU A 235 19.12 -12.74 -12.26
C GLU A 235 20.18 -12.88 -11.16
N LYS A 236 21.03 -11.87 -10.95
CA LYS A 236 22.03 -11.88 -9.87
C LYS A 236 21.41 -12.01 -8.49
N PHE A 237 20.29 -11.32 -8.23
CA PHE A 237 19.53 -11.45 -6.99
C PHE A 237 18.96 -12.85 -6.82
N SER A 238 18.28 -13.37 -7.85
CA SER A 238 17.65 -14.69 -7.86
C SER A 238 18.68 -15.82 -7.70
N SER A 239 19.78 -15.75 -8.44
CA SER A 239 20.91 -16.69 -8.34
C SER A 239 21.54 -16.67 -6.94
N LYS A 240 21.71 -15.48 -6.34
CA LYS A 240 22.23 -15.40 -4.98
C LYS A 240 21.24 -15.93 -3.95
N MET A 241 19.95 -15.66 -4.11
CA MET A 241 18.90 -16.25 -3.29
C MET A 241 18.89 -17.78 -3.42
N ALA A 242 18.99 -18.33 -4.63
CA ALA A 242 19.06 -19.77 -4.87
C ALA A 242 20.26 -20.40 -4.15
N THR A 243 21.42 -19.72 -4.15
CA THR A 243 22.60 -20.17 -3.39
C THR A 243 22.30 -20.22 -1.89
N VAL A 244 21.63 -19.19 -1.34
CA VAL A 244 21.26 -19.15 0.09
C VAL A 244 20.27 -20.26 0.43
N TYR A 245 19.25 -20.46 -0.39
CA TYR A 245 18.29 -21.54 -0.23
C TYR A 245 18.94 -22.92 -0.32
N ALA A 246 19.86 -23.14 -1.26
CA ALA A 246 20.57 -24.40 -1.41
C ALA A 246 21.42 -24.73 -0.17
N VAL A 247 22.23 -23.76 0.29
CA VAL A 247 23.09 -23.98 1.48
C VAL A 247 22.24 -24.16 2.75
N SER A 248 21.19 -23.35 2.94
CA SER A 248 20.28 -23.51 4.08
C SER A 248 19.48 -24.81 4.02
N GLY A 249 19.07 -25.24 2.82
CA GLY A 249 18.35 -26.50 2.61
C GLY A 249 19.22 -27.72 2.90
N MET A 250 20.46 -27.74 2.39
CA MET A 250 21.44 -28.77 2.72
C MET A 250 21.72 -28.84 4.22
N ALA A 251 21.93 -27.68 4.87
CA ALA A 251 22.11 -27.62 6.32
C ALA A 251 20.86 -28.12 7.07
N GLY A 252 19.65 -27.80 6.58
CA GLY A 252 18.39 -28.28 7.14
C GLY A 252 18.26 -29.80 7.08
N ILE A 253 18.53 -30.40 5.91
CA ILE A 253 18.51 -31.86 5.72
C ILE A 253 19.58 -32.55 6.58
N ALA A 254 20.80 -31.99 6.65
CA ALA A 254 21.86 -32.53 7.51
C ALA A 254 21.47 -32.50 8.99
N VAL A 255 20.90 -31.39 9.45
CA VAL A 255 20.35 -31.26 10.81
C VAL A 255 19.22 -32.25 11.06
N GLN A 256 18.35 -32.47 10.08
CA GLN A 256 17.28 -33.46 10.19
C GLN A 256 17.83 -34.87 10.40
N PHE A 257 18.85 -35.29 9.63
CA PHE A 257 19.52 -36.58 9.86
C PHE A 257 20.17 -36.67 11.24
N LEU A 258 20.83 -35.60 11.71
CA LEU A 258 21.45 -35.57 13.04
C LEU A 258 20.40 -35.67 14.16
N VAL A 259 19.27 -34.98 14.04
CA VAL A 259 18.16 -35.04 15.00
C VAL A 259 17.54 -36.44 15.02
N ILE A 260 17.30 -37.04 13.85
CA ILE A 260 16.78 -38.42 13.76
C ILE A 260 17.78 -39.42 14.35
N ALA A 261 19.08 -39.31 14.04
CA ALA A 261 20.09 -40.20 14.58
C ALA A 261 20.17 -40.11 16.11
N PHE A 262 20.12 -38.89 16.65
CA PHE A 262 20.11 -38.65 18.08
C PHE A 262 18.84 -39.19 18.76
N ALA A 263 17.65 -38.92 18.19
CA ALA A 263 16.39 -39.47 18.68
C ALA A 263 16.36 -41.01 18.60
N GLY A 264 16.93 -41.60 17.54
CA GLY A 264 17.06 -43.04 17.39
C GLY A 264 17.93 -43.67 18.46
N ILE A 265 19.08 -43.08 18.82
CA ILE A 265 19.93 -43.56 19.92
C ILE A 265 19.17 -43.54 21.25
N LEU A 266 18.36 -42.50 21.50
CA LEU A 266 17.52 -42.39 22.70
C LEU A 266 16.38 -43.41 22.70
N ALA A 267 15.80 -43.70 21.54
CA ALA A 267 14.77 -44.71 21.38
C ALA A 267 15.30 -46.13 21.65
N VAL A 268 16.48 -46.47 21.13
CA VAL A 268 17.14 -47.76 21.42
C VAL A 268 17.45 -47.93 22.91
N ARG A 269 17.72 -46.83 23.62
CA ARG A 269 17.89 -46.81 25.08
C ARG A 269 16.58 -46.83 25.88
N GLY A 270 15.42 -46.85 25.21
CA GLY A 270 14.10 -46.89 25.83
C GLY A 270 13.59 -45.54 26.35
N TYR A 271 14.25 -44.42 26.04
CA TYR A 271 13.80 -43.09 26.47
C TYR A 271 12.76 -42.45 25.53
N LEU A 272 12.58 -43.00 24.33
CA LEU A 272 11.64 -42.55 23.31
C LEU A 272 11.00 -43.74 22.61
N THR A 273 9.78 -43.55 22.12
CA THR A 273 9.11 -44.50 21.23
C THR A 273 9.48 -44.27 19.77
N ILE A 274 9.14 -45.21 18.89
CA ILE A 274 9.39 -45.09 17.44
C ILE A 274 8.56 -43.93 16.87
N GLY A 275 7.29 -43.79 17.28
CA GLY A 275 6.44 -42.66 16.89
C GLY A 275 7.02 -41.32 17.32
N SER A 276 7.71 -41.28 18.46
CA SER A 276 8.32 -40.04 18.97
C SER A 276 9.43 -39.52 18.04
N ILE A 277 10.14 -40.40 17.34
CA ILE A 277 11.16 -40.02 16.34
C ILE A 277 10.49 -39.27 15.17
N ILE A 278 9.36 -39.79 14.67
CA ILE A 278 8.63 -39.18 13.55
C ILE A 278 8.05 -37.83 13.97
N ALA A 279 7.49 -37.74 15.17
CA ALA A 279 6.97 -36.50 15.72
C ALA A 279 8.07 -35.42 15.87
N VAL A 280 9.23 -35.78 16.43
CA VAL A 280 10.39 -34.88 16.53
C VAL A 280 10.84 -34.41 15.15
N THR A 281 10.86 -35.30 14.16
CA THR A 281 11.21 -34.97 12.77
C THR A 281 10.24 -33.96 12.16
N GLN A 282 8.93 -34.17 12.36
CA GLN A 282 7.90 -33.27 11.85
C GLN A 282 7.95 -31.89 12.54
N LEU A 283 8.11 -31.87 13.86
CA LEU A 283 8.23 -30.63 14.65
C LEU A 283 9.49 -29.85 14.26
N THR A 284 10.57 -30.53 13.87
CA THR A 284 11.80 -29.91 13.34
C THR A 284 11.52 -29.08 12.08
N GLY A 285 10.73 -29.61 11.14
CA GLY A 285 10.29 -28.87 9.96
C GLY A 285 9.47 -27.61 10.30
N GLN A 286 8.58 -27.73 11.28
CA GLN A 286 7.72 -26.63 11.78
C GLN A 286 8.49 -25.53 12.54
N VAL A 287 9.74 -25.77 12.94
CA VAL A 287 10.63 -24.75 13.51
C VAL A 287 11.53 -24.15 12.43
N ILE A 288 12.17 -24.98 11.60
CA ILE A 288 13.15 -24.52 10.61
C ILE A 288 12.51 -23.62 9.54
N SER A 289 11.38 -24.05 8.96
CA SER A 289 10.75 -23.31 7.85
C SER A 289 10.28 -21.90 8.27
N PRO A 290 9.52 -21.73 9.38
CA PRO A 290 9.12 -20.39 9.82
C PRO A 290 10.30 -19.53 10.29
N ALA A 291 11.30 -20.12 10.96
CA ALA A 291 12.49 -19.39 11.40
C ALA A 291 13.30 -18.83 10.22
N PHE A 292 13.41 -19.59 9.14
CA PHE A 292 14.04 -19.13 7.90
C PHE A 292 13.26 -17.95 7.28
N GLN A 293 11.94 -18.07 7.15
CA GLN A 293 11.10 -17.04 6.55
C GLN A 293 11.04 -15.74 7.38
N LEU A 294 11.16 -15.85 8.71
CA LEU A 294 11.09 -14.70 9.63
C LEU A 294 12.11 -13.61 9.27
N SER A 295 13.35 -14.00 8.95
CA SER A 295 14.43 -13.04 8.62
C SER A 295 14.10 -12.22 7.37
N ALA A 296 13.55 -12.85 6.33
CA ALA A 296 13.16 -12.18 5.09
C ALA A 296 11.96 -11.24 5.29
N LYS A 297 10.91 -11.72 6.00
CA LYS A 297 9.70 -10.93 6.28
C LYS A 297 10.00 -9.70 7.16
N VAL A 298 10.93 -9.81 8.11
CA VAL A 298 11.38 -8.68 8.94
C VAL A 298 12.15 -7.64 8.10
N ALA A 299 12.98 -8.07 7.15
CA ALA A 299 13.65 -7.15 6.24
C ALA A 299 12.65 -6.39 5.35
N GLN A 300 11.65 -7.09 4.83
CA GLN A 300 10.56 -6.49 4.05
C GLN A 300 9.72 -5.49 4.88
N LEU A 301 9.44 -5.78 6.15
CA LEU A 301 8.79 -4.81 7.04
C LEU A 301 9.58 -3.50 7.17
N LYS A 302 10.91 -3.61 7.27
CA LYS A 302 11.79 -2.43 7.36
C LYS A 302 11.83 -1.65 6.05
N SER A 303 11.75 -2.33 4.90
CA SER A 303 11.82 -1.70 3.58
C SER A 303 10.71 -0.70 3.28
N VAL A 304 9.54 -0.83 3.91
CA VAL A 304 8.38 0.07 3.71
C VAL A 304 8.22 1.12 4.80
N LYS A 305 9.21 1.26 5.70
CA LYS A 305 9.15 2.22 6.81
C LYS A 305 9.01 3.66 6.32
N ASP A 306 9.75 4.04 5.29
CA ASP A 306 9.76 5.42 4.80
C ASP A 306 8.43 5.78 4.12
N ILE A 307 7.89 4.86 3.31
CA ILE A 307 6.54 4.97 2.72
C ILE A 307 5.48 5.16 3.81
N LEU A 308 5.52 4.34 4.86
CA LEU A 308 4.58 4.46 5.97
C LEU A 308 4.76 5.79 6.73
N THR A 309 5.98 6.32 6.82
CA THR A 309 6.25 7.59 7.48
C THR A 309 5.67 8.75 6.68
N GLU A 310 5.84 8.72 5.35
CA GLU A 310 5.23 9.68 4.43
C GLU A 310 3.69 9.66 4.52
N MET A 311 3.08 8.49 4.42
CA MET A 311 1.61 8.34 4.50
C MET A 311 1.07 8.79 5.86
N ASN A 312 1.76 8.47 6.96
CA ASN A 312 1.35 8.95 8.28
C ASN A 312 1.52 10.46 8.42
N GLY A 313 2.57 11.05 7.83
CA GLY A 313 2.76 12.50 7.82
C GLY A 313 1.55 13.22 7.20
N ILE A 314 1.07 12.75 6.04
CA ILE A 314 -0.13 13.29 5.39
C ILE A 314 -1.36 13.21 6.32
N ILE A 315 -1.55 12.06 6.97
CA ILE A 315 -2.71 11.81 7.83
C ILE A 315 -2.65 12.63 9.15
N GLU A 316 -1.46 12.78 9.73
CA GLU A 316 -1.26 13.53 10.97
C GLU A 316 -1.36 15.03 10.74
N ASN A 317 -0.80 15.54 9.64
CA ASN A 317 -0.97 16.95 9.24
C ASN A 317 -2.45 17.31 9.09
N ALA A 318 -3.25 16.44 8.48
CA ALA A 318 -4.68 16.69 8.31
C ALA A 318 -5.43 16.78 9.65
N LYS A 319 -5.07 15.96 10.65
CA LYS A 319 -5.68 15.99 11.99
C LYS A 319 -5.32 17.26 12.77
N LEU A 320 -4.11 17.78 12.59
CA LEU A 320 -3.67 19.02 13.20
C LEU A 320 -4.36 20.25 12.59
N SER A 321 -4.84 20.14 11.35
CA SER A 321 -5.37 21.27 10.59
C SER A 321 -6.85 21.59 10.87
N ASP A 322 -7.53 20.85 11.76
CA ASP A 322 -8.99 20.91 12.04
C ASP A 322 -9.85 21.07 10.76
N CYS A 323 -9.41 20.39 9.71
CA CYS A 323 -10.01 20.43 8.39
C CYS A 323 -11.33 19.63 8.44
N GLN A 324 -12.46 20.34 8.32
CA GLN A 324 -13.78 19.73 8.08
C GLN A 324 -14.10 19.86 6.59
N PRO A 325 -13.89 18.80 5.78
CA PRO A 325 -14.13 18.86 4.33
C PRO A 325 -15.62 19.04 3.97
N ASP A 326 -16.54 18.65 4.84
CA ASP A 326 -17.99 18.61 4.54
C ASP A 326 -18.78 19.89 4.83
N LYS A 327 -18.14 20.94 5.35
CA LYS A 327 -18.82 22.23 5.51
C LYS A 327 -18.35 23.16 4.42
N MET A 328 -19.21 23.35 3.42
CA MET A 328 -19.20 24.56 2.60
C MET A 328 -19.25 25.72 3.59
N LYS A 329 -18.07 26.27 3.92
CA LYS A 329 -18.00 27.45 4.78
C LYS A 329 -18.79 28.53 4.04
N PRO A 330 -19.69 29.25 4.72
CA PRO A 330 -20.53 30.24 4.08
C PRO A 330 -19.65 31.20 3.30
N ALA A 331 -20.01 31.45 2.04
CA ALA A 331 -19.27 32.36 1.18
C ALA A 331 -19.03 33.67 1.93
N LEU A 332 -17.77 34.12 1.97
CA LEU A 332 -17.41 35.37 2.59
C LEU A 332 -18.05 36.51 1.79
N THR A 333 -19.24 36.93 2.20
CA THR A 333 -19.88 38.14 1.69
C THR A 333 -19.24 39.33 2.36
N PHE A 334 -18.78 40.30 1.56
CA PHE A 334 -18.23 41.56 2.04
C PHE A 334 -19.08 42.73 1.56
N ASP A 335 -19.04 43.84 2.29
CA ASP A 335 -19.90 45.01 2.13
C ASP A 335 -19.17 46.27 1.66
N LYS A 336 -17.88 46.39 1.93
CA LYS A 336 -17.08 47.58 1.63
C LYS A 336 -15.97 47.27 0.66
N ASN A 337 -14.95 46.54 1.10
CA ASN A 337 -13.72 46.40 0.33
C ASN A 337 -12.84 45.22 0.77
N ILE A 338 -11.86 44.91 -0.09
CA ILE A 338 -10.73 44.03 0.17
C ILE A 338 -9.47 44.87 0.12
N GLU A 339 -8.63 44.82 1.14
CA GLU A 339 -7.37 45.57 1.24
C GLU A 339 -6.18 44.63 1.43
N LEU A 340 -5.14 44.79 0.61
CA LEU A 340 -3.83 44.17 0.80
C LEU A 340 -2.90 45.26 1.34
N CYS A 341 -2.22 44.98 2.45
CA CYS A 341 -1.31 45.92 3.10
C CYS A 341 0.10 45.33 3.15
N ASN A 342 1.00 45.87 2.33
CA ASN A 342 2.42 45.49 2.21
C ASN A 342 2.61 43.97 2.09
N VAL A 343 1.87 43.36 1.16
CA VAL A 343 1.88 41.91 0.97
C VAL A 343 3.14 41.49 0.20
N ASP A 344 3.93 40.66 0.85
CA ASP A 344 5.13 40.04 0.31
C ASP A 344 4.91 38.53 0.16
N TYR A 345 5.42 37.96 -0.94
CA TYR A 345 5.36 36.50 -1.13
C TYR A 345 6.57 35.98 -1.87
N SER A 346 7.18 34.92 -1.35
CA SER A 346 8.30 34.22 -1.98
C SER A 346 7.99 32.73 -2.17
N PHE A 347 8.27 32.20 -3.36
CA PHE A 347 8.08 30.76 -3.64
C PHE A 347 9.13 29.90 -2.91
N ASN A 348 10.32 30.46 -2.73
CA ASN A 348 11.48 29.94 -2.02
C ASN A 348 12.43 31.10 -1.73
N GLU A 349 13.46 30.88 -0.91
CA GLU A 349 14.40 31.92 -0.46
C GLU A 349 14.99 32.77 -1.61
N ASN A 350 15.11 32.18 -2.81
CA ASN A 350 15.73 32.82 -3.97
C ASN A 350 14.74 33.34 -5.03
N LYS A 351 13.42 33.20 -4.85
CA LYS A 351 12.42 33.64 -5.85
C LYS A 351 11.25 34.36 -5.19
N LYS A 352 11.37 35.70 -5.14
CA LYS A 352 10.26 36.59 -4.81
C LYS A 352 9.18 36.54 -5.89
N GLY A 353 7.95 36.31 -5.47
CA GLY A 353 6.76 36.32 -6.32
C GLY A 353 6.01 37.66 -6.30
N LEU A 354 5.97 38.32 -5.15
CA LEU A 354 5.46 39.69 -4.94
C LEU A 354 6.34 40.41 -3.91
N ASP A 355 6.44 41.73 -4.04
CA ASP A 355 7.27 42.60 -3.20
C ASP A 355 6.43 43.79 -2.72
N SER A 356 6.11 43.82 -1.43
CA SER A 356 5.34 44.83 -0.70
C SER A 356 4.14 45.43 -1.46
N VAL A 357 3.24 44.58 -1.93
CA VAL A 357 2.06 45.01 -2.68
C VAL A 357 0.98 45.54 -1.75
N SER A 358 0.55 46.79 -2.00
CA SER A 358 -0.60 47.41 -1.33
C SER A 358 -1.69 47.76 -2.34
N LEU A 359 -2.92 47.30 -2.10
CA LEU A 359 -4.04 47.41 -3.03
C LEU A 359 -5.37 47.49 -2.27
N ARG A 360 -6.32 48.27 -2.78
CA ARG A 360 -7.70 48.32 -2.28
C ARG A 360 -8.71 48.06 -3.40
N LEU A 361 -9.61 47.12 -3.18
CA LEU A 361 -10.66 46.69 -4.09
C LEU A 361 -12.03 46.97 -3.45
N ASP A 362 -12.76 47.97 -3.94
CA ASP A 362 -14.08 48.31 -3.41
C ASP A 362 -15.19 47.42 -4.03
N LYS A 363 -16.24 47.15 -3.26
CA LYS A 363 -17.40 46.36 -3.68
C LYS A 363 -18.05 46.94 -4.94
N GLY A 364 -18.45 46.06 -5.85
CA GLY A 364 -19.19 46.41 -7.07
C GLY A 364 -18.34 47.00 -8.21
N LYS A 365 -17.01 47.11 -8.03
CA LYS A 365 -16.10 47.57 -9.10
C LYS A 365 -15.45 46.40 -9.82
N HIS A 366 -15.05 46.65 -11.07
CA HIS A 366 -14.27 45.72 -11.89
C HIS A 366 -12.83 46.20 -11.99
N TYR A 367 -11.88 45.29 -11.77
CA TYR A 367 -10.46 45.58 -11.76
C TYR A 367 -9.73 44.70 -12.76
N VAL A 368 -8.80 45.29 -13.52
CA VAL A 368 -7.98 44.57 -14.49
C VAL A 368 -6.52 44.68 -14.08
N VAL A 369 -5.86 43.53 -13.88
CA VAL A 369 -4.42 43.47 -13.56
C VAL A 369 -3.63 43.24 -14.85
N THR A 370 -2.85 44.22 -15.26
CA THR A 370 -2.03 44.17 -16.49
C THR A 370 -0.54 44.18 -16.18
N GLY A 371 0.30 43.71 -17.11
CA GLY A 371 1.76 43.68 -16.95
C GLY A 371 2.46 42.60 -17.76
N LYS A 372 3.80 42.65 -17.84
CA LYS A 372 4.62 41.69 -18.60
C LYS A 372 4.45 40.26 -18.08
N SER A 373 4.68 39.25 -18.94
CA SER A 373 4.69 37.85 -18.48
C SER A 373 5.72 37.66 -17.35
N GLY A 374 5.36 36.90 -16.32
CA GLY A 374 6.23 36.65 -15.16
C GLY A 374 6.26 37.73 -14.08
N CYS A 375 5.57 38.87 -14.22
CA CYS A 375 5.59 39.95 -13.22
C CYS A 375 4.75 39.69 -11.93
N GLY A 376 4.25 38.47 -11.71
CA GLY A 376 3.52 38.12 -10.49
C GLY A 376 1.98 38.22 -10.54
N LYS A 377 1.37 38.54 -11.68
CA LYS A 377 -0.11 38.67 -11.80
C LYS A 377 -0.88 37.44 -11.29
N SER A 378 -0.50 36.25 -11.78
CA SER A 378 -1.13 34.99 -11.35
C SER A 378 -0.85 34.69 -9.87
N THR A 379 0.29 35.13 -9.33
CA THR A 379 0.64 35.00 -7.92
C THR A 379 -0.27 35.87 -7.05
N LEU A 380 -0.48 37.13 -7.45
CA LEU A 380 -1.41 38.06 -6.78
C LEU A 380 -2.82 37.48 -6.71
N LEU A 381 -3.34 37.00 -7.86
CA LEU A 381 -4.67 36.37 -7.90
C LEU A 381 -4.73 35.13 -6.99
N LYS A 382 -3.69 34.29 -6.98
CA LYS A 382 -3.62 33.11 -6.11
C LYS A 382 -3.60 33.44 -4.62
N ILE A 383 -2.98 34.56 -4.23
CA ILE A 383 -3.00 35.03 -2.84
C ILE A 383 -4.40 35.53 -2.46
N ILE A 384 -5.03 36.34 -3.32
CA ILE A 384 -6.40 36.83 -3.11
C ILE A 384 -7.37 35.65 -2.99
N SER A 385 -7.25 34.64 -3.85
CA SER A 385 -8.06 33.42 -3.80
C SER A 385 -7.67 32.44 -2.68
N GLY A 386 -6.71 32.78 -1.83
CA GLY A 386 -6.30 31.97 -0.69
C GLY A 386 -5.50 30.71 -1.04
N TYR A 387 -5.04 30.54 -2.28
CA TYR A 387 -4.16 29.42 -2.67
C TYR A 387 -2.78 29.55 -2.03
N TYR A 388 -2.31 30.79 -1.85
CA TYR A 388 -1.04 31.12 -1.22
C TYR A 388 -1.27 32.04 -0.01
N THR A 389 -0.58 31.74 1.08
CA THR A 389 -0.53 32.62 2.25
C THR A 389 0.64 33.60 2.07
N PRO A 390 0.43 34.90 2.30
CA PRO A 390 1.52 35.89 2.23
C PRO A 390 2.62 35.57 3.25
N SER A 391 3.87 35.87 2.88
CA SER A 391 5.05 35.72 3.74
C SER A 391 5.13 36.85 4.78
N GLU A 392 4.84 38.08 4.35
CA GLU A 392 4.67 39.25 5.22
C GLU A 392 3.49 40.11 4.71
N GLY A 393 3.02 41.02 5.55
CA GLY A 393 1.82 41.82 5.29
C GLY A 393 0.52 41.13 5.70
N SER A 394 -0.59 41.82 5.45
CA SER A 394 -1.93 41.38 5.86
C SER A 394 -2.97 41.65 4.79
N ILE A 395 -4.00 40.82 4.75
CA ILE A 395 -5.18 40.99 3.89
C ILE A 395 -6.37 41.29 4.81
N PHE A 396 -7.15 42.29 4.46
CA PHE A 396 -8.35 42.72 5.19
C PHE A 396 -9.58 42.60 4.29
N VAL A 397 -10.68 42.17 4.88
CA VAL A 397 -12.01 42.20 4.26
C VAL A 397 -12.90 43.01 5.18
N ASP A 398 -13.43 44.14 4.70
CA ASP A 398 -14.24 45.10 5.46
C ASP A 398 -13.58 45.63 6.76
N GLY A 399 -12.25 45.57 6.82
CA GLY A 399 -11.45 45.96 7.98
C GLY A 399 -11.02 44.80 8.88
N ASP A 400 -11.57 43.60 8.69
CA ASP A 400 -11.19 42.42 9.45
C ASP A 400 -10.05 41.66 8.77
N CYS A 401 -8.99 41.38 9.55
CA CYS A 401 -7.84 40.63 9.06
C CYS A 401 -8.26 39.20 8.69
N CYS A 402 -8.15 38.87 7.41
CA CYS A 402 -8.53 37.58 6.86
C CYS A 402 -7.30 36.89 6.27
N LYS A 403 -7.13 35.62 6.59
CA LYS A 403 -6.06 34.82 5.98
C LYS A 403 -6.40 34.38 4.56
N HIS A 404 -7.69 34.21 4.26
CA HIS A 404 -8.18 33.72 2.97
C HIS A 404 -9.52 34.36 2.63
N ILE A 405 -9.70 34.73 1.36
CA ILE A 405 -10.98 35.21 0.82
C ILE A 405 -11.56 34.06 0.00
N GLN A 406 -12.77 33.64 0.33
CA GLN A 406 -13.49 32.67 -0.49
C GLN A 406 -14.05 33.38 -1.71
N CYS A 407 -13.42 33.17 -2.87
CA CYS A 407 -13.89 33.70 -4.14
C CYS A 407 -13.95 32.60 -5.20
N ALA A 408 -14.96 32.69 -6.06
CA ALA A 408 -15.02 31.86 -7.25
C ALA A 408 -13.87 32.27 -8.18
N THR A 409 -13.01 31.32 -8.54
CA THR A 409 -11.86 31.56 -9.41
C THR A 409 -12.02 30.73 -10.68
N VAL A 410 -12.00 31.39 -11.83
CA VAL A 410 -11.94 30.70 -13.13
C VAL A 410 -10.47 30.61 -13.54
N SER A 411 -9.93 29.39 -13.54
CA SER A 411 -8.55 29.12 -13.94
C SER A 411 -8.40 29.20 -15.45
N GLN A 412 -7.20 29.59 -15.92
CA GLN A 412 -6.84 29.53 -17.34
C GLN A 412 -6.90 28.11 -17.90
N ASN A 413 -6.59 27.12 -17.07
CA ASN A 413 -6.75 25.70 -17.38
C ASN A 413 -7.90 25.16 -16.54
N VAL A 414 -9.07 25.01 -17.16
CA VAL A 414 -10.24 24.36 -16.55
C VAL A 414 -10.03 22.85 -16.62
N VAL A 415 -10.29 22.16 -15.52
CA VAL A 415 -10.26 20.70 -15.46
C VAL A 415 -11.70 20.21 -15.58
N LEU A 416 -11.96 19.34 -16.55
CA LEU A 416 -13.20 18.59 -16.64
C LEU A 416 -13.01 17.21 -16.01
N PHE A 417 -13.92 16.84 -15.14
CA PHE A 417 -13.98 15.54 -14.49
C PHE A 417 -14.78 14.56 -15.35
N SER A 418 -14.42 13.27 -15.30
CA SER A 418 -15.22 12.22 -15.93
C SER A 418 -16.60 12.17 -15.28
N GLY A 419 -17.65 12.27 -16.09
CA GLY A 419 -19.05 12.41 -15.66
C GLY A 419 -19.87 13.08 -16.75
N THR A 420 -21.05 13.59 -16.41
CA THR A 420 -21.87 14.36 -17.35
C THR A 420 -21.45 15.83 -17.42
N ILE A 421 -21.97 16.57 -18.41
CA ILE A 421 -21.85 18.03 -18.43
C ILE A 421 -22.55 18.64 -17.22
N ARG A 422 -23.72 18.11 -16.84
CA ARG A 422 -24.40 18.48 -15.59
C ARG A 422 -23.45 18.34 -14.40
N ASP A 423 -22.81 17.17 -14.23
CA ASP A 423 -21.90 16.91 -13.10
C ASP A 423 -20.75 17.92 -13.02
N ASN A 424 -20.21 18.32 -14.17
CA ASN A 424 -19.14 19.32 -14.23
C ASN A 424 -19.62 20.75 -13.94
N ILE A 425 -20.84 21.10 -14.35
CA ILE A 425 -21.45 22.40 -14.04
C ILE A 425 -21.80 22.49 -12.56
N THR A 426 -22.40 21.43 -12.00
CA THR A 426 -22.80 21.38 -10.59
C THR A 426 -21.66 21.03 -9.64
N LEU A 427 -20.51 20.61 -10.18
CA LEU A 427 -19.38 20.06 -9.44
C LEU A 427 -19.83 18.93 -8.49
N PHE A 428 -20.71 18.06 -8.98
CA PHE A 428 -21.32 16.93 -8.26
C PHE A 428 -22.17 17.32 -7.04
N ASN A 429 -22.66 18.56 -6.96
CA ASN A 429 -23.63 18.99 -5.95
C ASN A 429 -25.06 18.94 -6.49
N ASP A 430 -26.03 18.90 -5.58
CA ASP A 430 -27.45 18.92 -5.91
C ASP A 430 -27.92 20.36 -6.21
N PHE A 431 -28.39 20.60 -7.43
CA PHE A 431 -29.03 21.84 -7.87
C PHE A 431 -30.28 21.53 -8.68
N SER A 432 -31.25 22.46 -8.69
CA SER A 432 -32.45 22.28 -9.50
C SER A 432 -32.15 22.46 -11.00
N ASP A 433 -32.99 21.87 -11.85
CA ASP A 433 -32.81 21.97 -13.30
C ASP A 433 -32.88 23.42 -13.78
N GLU A 434 -33.73 24.23 -13.15
CA GLU A 434 -33.85 25.66 -13.43
C GLU A 434 -32.57 26.42 -13.09
N GLU A 435 -31.92 26.09 -11.96
CA GLU A 435 -30.67 26.72 -11.54
C GLU A 435 -29.53 26.39 -12.52
N VAL A 436 -29.44 25.11 -12.93
CA VAL A 436 -28.43 24.65 -13.89
C VAL A 436 -28.64 25.31 -15.24
N MET A 437 -29.87 25.35 -15.76
CA MET A 437 -30.17 25.99 -17.04
C MET A 437 -29.94 27.51 -17.01
N ALA A 438 -30.27 28.17 -15.89
CA ALA A 438 -29.97 29.59 -15.72
C ALA A 438 -28.45 29.86 -15.72
N ALA A 439 -27.64 28.96 -15.15
CA ALA A 439 -26.18 29.05 -15.21
C ALA A 439 -25.64 28.84 -16.64
N VAL A 440 -26.18 27.86 -17.37
CA VAL A 440 -25.85 27.58 -18.77
C VAL A 440 -26.15 28.78 -19.67
N GLU A 441 -27.32 29.41 -19.49
CA GLU A 441 -27.71 30.61 -20.23
C GLU A 441 -26.80 31.79 -19.93
N LYS A 442 -26.52 32.06 -18.65
CA LYS A 442 -25.60 33.14 -18.23
C LYS A 442 -24.17 32.93 -18.73
N ALA A 443 -23.74 31.68 -18.87
CA ALA A 443 -22.43 31.32 -19.41
C ALA A 443 -22.37 31.34 -20.94
N GLY A 444 -23.51 31.52 -21.63
CA GLY A 444 -23.59 31.48 -23.09
C GLY A 444 -23.41 30.08 -23.68
N LEU A 445 -23.67 29.02 -22.91
CA LEU A 445 -23.45 27.63 -23.31
C LEU A 445 -24.70 26.93 -23.86
N LYS A 446 -25.84 27.61 -23.93
CA LYS A 446 -27.13 27.00 -24.30
C LYS A 446 -27.09 26.33 -25.68
N ASP A 447 -26.68 27.06 -26.71
CA ASP A 447 -26.62 26.54 -28.07
C ASP A 447 -25.65 25.35 -28.20
N PHE A 448 -24.56 25.38 -27.42
CA PHE A 448 -23.61 24.27 -27.36
C PHE A 448 -24.24 23.03 -26.72
N VAL A 449 -24.90 23.18 -25.56
CA VAL A 449 -25.57 22.08 -24.86
C VAL A 449 -26.67 21.48 -25.74
N ASP A 450 -27.48 22.32 -26.38
CA ASP A 450 -28.58 21.87 -27.25
C ASP A 450 -28.08 21.14 -28.51
N ALA A 451 -26.85 21.40 -28.96
CA ALA A 451 -26.23 20.72 -30.09
C ALA A 451 -25.68 19.32 -29.75
N LEU A 452 -25.56 18.98 -28.47
CA LEU A 452 -25.04 17.68 -28.05
C LEU A 452 -26.11 16.59 -28.07
N PRO A 453 -25.76 15.34 -28.42
CA PRO A 453 -26.73 14.25 -28.60
C PRO A 453 -27.57 13.95 -27.35
N ASN A 454 -27.03 14.17 -26.15
CA ASN A 454 -27.73 13.96 -24.88
C ASN A 454 -27.83 15.24 -24.02
N GLY A 455 -27.60 16.42 -24.60
CA GLY A 455 -27.63 17.69 -23.86
C GLY A 455 -26.71 17.67 -22.63
N LEU A 456 -27.25 18.06 -21.48
CA LEU A 456 -26.56 18.08 -20.18
C LEU A 456 -26.09 16.69 -19.70
N GLU A 457 -26.73 15.62 -20.16
CA GLU A 457 -26.40 14.24 -19.78
C GLU A 457 -25.31 13.62 -20.68
N THR A 458 -24.75 14.42 -21.59
CA THR A 458 -23.62 14.01 -22.42
C THR A 458 -22.41 13.71 -21.55
N GLN A 459 -21.82 12.52 -21.76
CA GLN A 459 -20.66 12.04 -21.01
C GLN A 459 -19.39 12.77 -21.46
N VAL A 460 -18.56 13.12 -20.49
CA VAL A 460 -17.23 13.72 -20.64
C VAL A 460 -16.19 12.65 -20.30
N GLU A 461 -15.32 12.31 -21.25
CA GLU A 461 -14.21 11.37 -21.00
C GLU A 461 -13.03 12.02 -20.27
N GLU A 462 -12.05 11.20 -19.87
CA GLU A 462 -10.91 11.62 -19.05
C GLU A 462 -10.17 12.84 -19.66
N ASN A 463 -9.90 13.84 -18.81
CA ASN A 463 -9.33 15.15 -19.18
C ASN A 463 -10.11 15.94 -20.24
N GLY A 464 -11.39 15.64 -20.45
CA GLY A 464 -12.19 16.31 -21.47
C GLY A 464 -11.70 16.04 -22.88
N SER A 465 -11.05 14.90 -23.13
CA SER A 465 -10.50 14.53 -24.45
C SER A 465 -11.54 14.55 -25.59
N SER A 466 -12.84 14.46 -25.27
CA SER A 466 -13.95 14.63 -26.21
C SER A 466 -14.25 16.09 -26.58
N PHE A 467 -13.67 17.07 -25.88
CA PHE A 467 -13.93 18.50 -26.04
C PHE A 467 -12.65 19.34 -26.10
N LEU A 468 -12.56 20.25 -27.08
CA LEU A 468 -11.52 21.27 -27.09
C LEU A 468 -11.85 22.37 -26.07
N VAL A 469 -11.09 22.45 -24.98
CA VAL A 469 -11.13 23.59 -24.06
C VAL A 469 -10.19 24.67 -24.59
N VAL A 470 -10.73 25.66 -25.31
CA VAL A 470 -9.98 26.85 -25.74
C VAL A 470 -10.26 27.97 -24.74
N SER A 471 -9.21 28.56 -24.16
CA SER A 471 -9.40 29.68 -23.22
C SER A 471 -9.82 30.95 -23.97
N GLY A 472 -11.01 31.46 -23.66
CA GLY A 472 -11.53 32.74 -24.17
C GLY A 472 -12.74 32.53 -25.08
N ASN A 473 -13.95 32.80 -24.57
CA ASN A 473 -15.25 32.86 -25.25
C ASN A 473 -15.68 31.71 -26.20
N GLU A 474 -14.84 30.71 -26.43
CA GLU A 474 -15.14 29.52 -27.22
C GLU A 474 -15.05 28.29 -26.31
N PHE A 475 -16.13 28.01 -25.59
CA PHE A 475 -16.23 26.79 -24.81
C PHE A 475 -16.62 25.61 -25.72
N LEU A 476 -15.82 24.54 -25.60
CA LEU A 476 -16.12 23.15 -25.96
C LEU A 476 -16.61 22.97 -27.41
N SER A 477 -15.70 22.79 -28.36
CA SER A 477 -16.07 22.15 -29.63
C SER A 477 -15.91 20.64 -29.48
N PRO A 478 -16.91 19.81 -29.87
CA PRO A 478 -16.73 18.37 -29.91
C PRO A 478 -15.60 18.03 -30.89
N VAL A 479 -14.65 17.20 -30.45
CA VAL A 479 -13.62 16.67 -31.33
C VAL A 479 -14.31 15.74 -32.32
N ARG A 480 -14.36 16.13 -33.60
CA ARG A 480 -14.92 15.30 -34.69
C ARG A 480 -14.03 14.11 -35.01
#